data_AF-A0A9X5X607-F1
#
_entry.id   AF-A0A9X5X607-F1
#
_cell.length_a   1.000
_cell.length_b   1.000
_cell.length_c   1.000
_cell.angle_alpha   90.00
_cell.angle_beta   90.00
_cell.angle_gamma   90.00
#
_symmetry.space_group_name_H-M   'P 1'
#
loop_
_entity.id
_entity.type
_entity.pdbx_description
1 polymer ?
#
loop_
_entity_poly.entity_id
_entity_poly.type
_entity_poly.pdbx_seq_one_letter_code
_entity_poly.pdbx_strand_id
1 'polypeptide(L)'
;RWGRLTHARALGVLHNPCYAGTYVYGRYITRRRVGPDGTVYTGIQLRPRAEWPVVIHDHHDGYITWDDYEDNQARLEANCTHDGARPPREGLALCQGIMLCGSCGRPMTTRYHRGGRAPSWV
;
A
#
# COMPACT_ATOMS: atom_id res chain seq x y z
N ARG A 1 17.81 -18.46 -6.32
CA ARG A 1 16.70 -19.41 -6.63
C ARG A 1 15.42 -18.59 -6.76
N TRP A 2 14.68 -18.74 -7.85
CA TRP A 2 13.37 -18.10 -8.00
C TRP A 2 12.39 -18.64 -6.94
N GLY A 3 11.59 -17.75 -6.36
CA GLY A 3 10.62 -18.09 -5.31
C GLY A 3 9.26 -17.51 -5.62
N ARG A 4 8.23 -18.01 -4.93
CA ARG A 4 6.85 -17.54 -5.10
C ARG A 4 6.76 -16.02 -4.88
N LEU A 5 6.06 -15.33 -5.77
CA LEU A 5 5.68 -13.93 -5.58
C LEU A 5 4.60 -13.86 -4.49
N THR A 6 4.97 -13.32 -3.34
CA THR A 6 4.04 -13.05 -2.24
C THR A 6 3.61 -11.60 -2.30
N HIS A 7 2.49 -11.27 -1.66
CA HIS A 7 2.02 -9.88 -1.55
C HIS A 7 3.10 -8.94 -0.98
N ALA A 8 3.77 -9.35 0.11
CA ALA A 8 4.86 -8.57 0.70
C ALA A 8 6.06 -8.37 -0.24
N ARG A 9 6.40 -9.38 -1.06
CA ARG A 9 7.47 -9.24 -2.06
C ARG A 9 7.07 -8.31 -3.20
N ALA A 10 5.84 -8.41 -3.68
CA ALA A 10 5.31 -7.52 -4.71
C ALA A 10 5.33 -6.06 -4.21
N LEU A 11 4.85 -5.79 -3.00
CA LEU A 11 4.93 -4.47 -2.39
C LEU A 11 6.38 -3.99 -2.21
N GLY A 12 7.29 -4.86 -1.79
CA GLY A 12 8.70 -4.51 -1.66
C GLY A 12 9.34 -4.06 -2.99
N VAL A 13 8.94 -4.68 -4.10
CA VAL A 13 9.35 -4.27 -5.45
C VAL A 13 8.70 -2.93 -5.84
N LEU A 14 7.39 -2.80 -5.65
CA LEU A 14 6.65 -1.60 -6.04
C LEU A 14 7.03 -0.35 -5.24
N HIS A 15 7.48 -0.49 -3.98
CA HIS A 15 7.99 0.61 -3.15
C HIS A 15 9.51 0.85 -3.32
N ASN A 16 10.17 0.19 -4.27
CA ASN A 16 11.60 0.36 -4.50
C ASN A 16 11.87 1.34 -5.66
N PRO A 17 12.36 2.56 -5.39
CA PRO A 17 12.64 3.56 -6.42
C PRO A 17 13.81 3.18 -7.34
N CYS A 18 14.62 2.15 -7.01
CA CYS A 18 15.62 1.61 -7.93
C CYS A 18 15.01 1.18 -9.26
N TYR A 19 13.78 0.65 -9.27
CA TYR A 19 13.13 0.27 -10.52
C TYR A 19 12.78 1.47 -11.41
N ALA A 20 12.84 2.69 -10.87
CA ALA A 20 12.68 3.94 -11.59
C ALA A 20 14.02 4.67 -11.84
N GLY A 21 15.13 3.92 -11.88
CA GLY A 21 16.47 4.47 -12.11
C GLY A 21 17.00 5.36 -10.98
N THR A 22 16.27 5.48 -9.88
CA THR A 22 16.55 6.44 -8.80
C THR A 22 17.33 5.76 -7.67
N TYR A 23 18.49 6.32 -7.35
CA TYR A 23 19.27 5.90 -6.19
C TYR A 23 18.81 6.67 -4.94
N VAL A 24 18.57 5.95 -3.85
CA VAL A 24 18.15 6.54 -2.57
C VAL A 24 18.97 6.00 -1.42
N TYR A 25 19.35 6.88 -0.50
CA TYR A 25 20.04 6.51 0.74
C TYR A 25 19.45 7.25 1.94
N GLY A 26 19.42 6.58 3.09
CA GLY A 26 18.89 7.15 4.34
C GLY A 26 17.37 7.20 4.45
N ARG A 27 16.62 6.54 3.55
CA ARG A 27 15.14 6.50 3.59
C ARG A 27 14.57 5.81 4.84
N TYR A 28 15.35 4.96 5.50
CA TYR A 28 14.98 4.33 6.77
C TYR A 28 15.82 4.88 7.91
N ILE A 29 15.21 5.04 9.09
CA ILE A 29 15.87 5.43 10.33
C ILE A 29 15.59 4.43 11.44
N THR A 30 16.59 4.25 12.29
CA THR A 30 16.42 3.52 13.54
C THR A 30 15.98 4.50 14.61
N ARG A 31 14.79 4.30 15.18
CA ARG A 31 14.25 5.10 16.28
C ARG A 31 14.20 4.27 17.55
N ARG A 32 14.78 4.80 18.62
CA ARG A 32 14.71 4.23 19.97
C ARG A 32 13.63 4.96 20.76
N ARG A 33 12.77 4.22 21.45
CA ARG A 33 11.73 4.73 22.34
C ARG A 33 11.84 4.02 23.68
N VAL A 34 11.71 4.75 24.77
CA VAL A 34 11.69 4.18 26.12
C VAL A 34 10.24 4.09 26.57
N GLY A 35 9.81 2.90 26.94
CA GLY A 35 8.49 2.64 27.49
C GLY A 35 8.34 3.20 28.90
N PRO A 36 7.10 3.35 29.41
CA PRO A 36 6.84 3.80 30.78
C PRO A 36 7.46 2.89 31.86
N ASP A 37 7.72 1.63 31.53
CA ASP A 37 8.37 0.60 32.35
C ASP A 37 9.91 0.62 32.28
N GLY A 38 10.49 1.54 31.50
CA GLY A 38 11.93 1.62 31.26
C GLY A 38 12.43 0.72 30.12
N THR A 39 11.56 -0.06 29.48
CA THR A 39 11.95 -0.94 28.37
C THR A 39 12.31 -0.12 27.13
N VAL A 40 13.47 -0.40 26.52
CA VAL A 40 13.91 0.29 25.30
C VAL A 40 13.46 -0.48 24.06
N TYR A 41 12.55 0.11 23.29
CA TYR A 41 12.11 -0.39 21.99
C TYR A 41 12.94 0.26 20.88
N THR A 42 13.52 -0.56 20.01
CA THR A 42 14.24 -0.09 18.82
C THR A 42 13.48 -0.55 17.58
N GLY A 43 13.08 0.40 16.74
CA GLY A 43 12.34 0.12 15.51
C GLY A 43 12.94 0.82 14.30
N ILE A 44 12.76 0.22 13.13
CA ILE A 44 13.08 0.87 11.85
C ILE A 44 11.82 1.58 11.36
N GLN A 45 11.95 2.86 11.02
CA GLN A 45 10.86 3.67 10.48
C GLN A 45 11.26 4.21 9.11
N LEU A 46 10.36 4.12 8.14
CA LEU A 46 10.52 4.81 6.85
C LEU A 46 10.30 6.31 7.06
N ARG A 47 11.19 7.14 6.53
CA ARG A 47 11.03 8.59 6.50
C ARG A 47 10.00 9.00 5.46
N PRO A 48 9.25 10.09 5.69
CA PRO A 48 8.53 10.77 4.63
C PRO A 48 9.46 11.05 3.44
N ARG A 49 8.94 10.93 2.22
CA ARG A 49 9.76 11.02 1.00
C ARG A 49 10.50 12.36 0.88
N ALA A 50 9.86 13.44 1.30
CA ALA A 50 10.45 14.78 1.37
C ALA A 50 11.65 14.90 2.34
N GLU A 51 11.81 13.95 3.27
CA GLU A 51 12.90 13.92 4.25
C GLU A 51 14.02 12.93 3.89
N TRP A 52 13.98 12.37 2.69
CA TRP A 52 15.03 11.45 2.21
C TRP A 52 16.32 12.24 1.98
N PRO A 53 17.42 11.91 2.70
CA PRO A 53 18.64 12.72 2.65
C PRO A 53 19.34 12.70 1.28
N VAL A 54 19.24 11.58 0.56
CA VAL A 54 19.89 11.39 -0.74
C VAL A 54 18.87 10.79 -1.68
N VAL A 55 18.57 11.52 -2.75
CA VAL A 55 17.75 11.09 -3.88
C VAL A 55 18.46 11.55 -5.14
N ILE A 56 18.88 10.60 -5.97
CA ILE A 56 19.56 10.86 -7.24
C ILE A 56 18.75 10.18 -8.32
N HIS A 57 18.03 10.97 -9.11
CA HIS A 57 17.30 10.51 -10.28
C HIS A 57 18.27 10.17 -11.41
N ASP A 58 17.82 9.31 -12.33
CA ASP A 58 18.56 8.90 -13.53
C ASP A 58 19.99 8.40 -13.24
N HIS A 59 20.19 7.78 -12.07
CA HIS A 59 21.48 7.21 -11.67
C HIS A 59 21.83 5.98 -12.54
N HIS A 60 20.81 5.25 -13.01
CA HIS A 60 20.93 4.06 -13.85
C HIS A 60 19.63 3.86 -14.63
N ASP A 61 19.65 2.98 -15.63
CA ASP A 61 18.45 2.65 -16.39
C ASP A 61 17.36 2.06 -15.49
N GLY A 62 16.24 2.75 -15.42
CA GLY A 62 15.02 2.27 -14.78
C GLY A 62 14.23 1.33 -15.68
N TYR A 63 13.43 0.47 -15.07
CA TYR A 63 12.39 -0.30 -15.76
C TYR A 63 11.15 0.55 -16.05
N ILE A 64 10.91 1.57 -15.22
CA ILE A 64 9.82 2.55 -15.35
C ILE A 64 10.40 3.95 -15.17
N THR A 65 9.63 4.98 -15.53
CA THR A 65 10.03 6.36 -15.25
C THR A 65 9.81 6.72 -13.78
N TRP A 66 10.40 7.83 -13.32
CA TRP A 66 10.11 8.36 -11.99
C TRP A 66 8.63 8.72 -11.83
N ASP A 67 8.04 9.37 -12.83
CA ASP A 67 6.63 9.76 -12.82
C ASP A 67 5.71 8.52 -12.71
N ASP A 68 6.00 7.46 -13.47
CA ASP A 68 5.27 6.18 -13.35
C ASP A 68 5.39 5.59 -11.94
N TYR A 69 6.56 5.70 -11.32
CA TYR A 69 6.76 5.25 -9.94
C TYR A 69 5.91 6.05 -8.96
N GLU A 70 5.87 7.38 -9.10
CA GLU A 70 5.05 8.26 -8.26
C GLU A 70 3.56 7.98 -8.40
N ASP A 71 3.08 7.82 -9.64
CA ASP A 71 1.71 7.41 -9.95
C ASP A 71 1.37 6.08 -9.29
N ASN A 72 2.29 5.11 -9.36
CA ASN A 72 2.11 3.82 -8.70
C ASN A 72 2.08 3.95 -7.17
N GLN A 73 2.90 4.81 -6.56
CA GLN A 73 2.83 5.06 -5.12
C GLN A 73 1.47 5.66 -4.73
N ALA A 74 0.99 6.66 -5.47
CA ALA A 74 -0.30 7.28 -5.22
C ALA A 74 -1.45 6.27 -5.34
N ARG A 75 -1.40 5.37 -6.34
CA ARG A 75 -2.38 4.28 -6.48
C ARG A 75 -2.32 3.29 -5.31
N LEU A 76 -1.13 2.96 -4.81
CA LEU A 76 -1.00 2.06 -3.65
C LEU A 76 -1.57 2.69 -2.38
N GLU A 77 -1.29 3.97 -2.14
CA GLU A 77 -1.85 4.74 -1.02
C GLU A 77 -3.38 4.81 -1.11
N ALA A 78 -3.92 5.15 -2.29
CA ALA A 78 -5.37 5.20 -2.54
C ALA A 78 -6.06 3.83 -2.39
N ASN A 79 -5.30 2.73 -2.46
CA ASN A 79 -5.80 1.37 -2.28
C ASN A 79 -5.61 0.82 -0.85
N CYS A 80 -5.04 1.62 0.07
CA CYS A 80 -4.76 1.19 1.44
C CYS A 80 -6.06 1.01 2.25
N THR A 81 -6.52 -0.24 2.36
CA THR A 81 -7.80 -0.53 3.04
C THR A 81 -7.78 -0.27 4.55
N HIS A 82 -6.58 -0.23 5.14
CA HIS A 82 -6.39 0.11 6.55
C HIS A 82 -6.77 1.57 6.83
N ASP A 83 -6.48 2.46 5.89
CA ASP A 83 -6.80 3.90 5.97
C ASP A 83 -8.24 4.20 5.50
N GLY A 84 -9.08 3.17 5.41
CA GLY A 84 -10.48 3.30 5.04
C GLY A 84 -10.76 3.21 3.54
N ALA A 85 -9.75 3.06 2.69
CA ALA A 85 -9.97 2.89 1.24
C ALA A 85 -10.76 1.60 0.93
N ARG A 86 -11.53 1.66 -0.15
CA ARG A 86 -12.42 0.57 -0.61
C ARG A 86 -12.30 0.44 -2.13
N PRO A 87 -11.12 0.05 -2.65
CA PRO A 87 -10.91 -0.03 -4.08
C PRO A 87 -11.81 -1.11 -4.70
N PRO A 88 -12.26 -0.92 -5.96
CA PRO A 88 -13.01 -1.93 -6.68
C PRO A 88 -12.31 -3.28 -6.64
N ARG A 89 -13.06 -4.34 -6.37
CA ARG A 89 -12.54 -5.72 -6.35
C ARG A 89 -13.15 -6.54 -7.47
N GLU A 90 -12.55 -7.70 -7.70
CA GLU A 90 -13.08 -8.68 -8.63
C GLU A 90 -14.53 -9.05 -8.28
N GLY A 91 -15.39 -9.12 -9.31
CA GLY A 91 -16.77 -9.60 -9.19
C GLY A 91 -17.82 -8.62 -9.71
N LEU A 92 -19.08 -9.08 -9.68
CA LEU A 92 -20.25 -8.31 -10.15
C LEU A 92 -20.70 -7.22 -9.17
N ALA A 93 -20.11 -7.16 -7.99
CA ALA A 93 -20.51 -6.26 -6.92
C ALA A 93 -19.77 -4.91 -7.04
N LEU A 94 -20.19 -4.08 -8.00
CA LEU A 94 -19.50 -2.83 -8.34
C LEU A 94 -19.28 -1.89 -7.13
N CYS A 95 -20.20 -1.89 -6.16
CA CYS A 95 -20.13 -1.02 -4.99
C CYS A 95 -19.52 -1.71 -3.75
N GLN A 96 -18.69 -2.75 -3.94
CA GLN A 96 -18.14 -3.54 -2.84
C GLN A 96 -17.34 -2.68 -1.88
N GLY A 97 -17.83 -2.58 -0.63
CA GLY A 97 -17.21 -1.79 0.42
C GLY A 97 -17.50 -0.29 0.36
N ILE A 98 -18.27 0.20 -0.62
CA ILE A 98 -18.61 1.63 -0.77
C ILE A 98 -19.97 1.95 -0.13
N MET A 99 -20.93 1.03 -0.21
CA MET A 99 -22.29 1.28 0.28
C MET A 99 -22.40 1.25 1.80
N LEU A 100 -23.23 2.16 2.31
CA LEU A 100 -23.61 2.26 3.72
C LEU A 100 -25.11 2.01 3.85
N CYS A 101 -25.54 1.42 4.97
CA CYS A 101 -26.96 1.26 5.27
C CYS A 101 -27.59 2.62 5.59
N GLY A 102 -28.61 3.03 4.84
CA GLY A 102 -29.29 4.32 5.05
C GLY A 102 -30.01 4.46 6.40
N SER A 103 -30.28 3.35 7.10
CA SER A 103 -30.92 3.37 8.42
C SER A 103 -29.93 3.47 9.58
N CYS A 104 -28.78 2.78 9.51
CA CYS A 104 -27.83 2.70 10.63
C CYS A 104 -26.42 3.23 10.33
N GLY A 105 -26.15 3.66 9.09
CA GLY A 105 -24.86 4.21 8.66
C GLY A 105 -23.71 3.19 8.55
N ARG A 106 -23.95 1.91 8.86
CA ARG A 106 -22.90 0.88 8.84
C ARG A 106 -22.51 0.48 7.40
N PRO A 107 -21.23 0.15 7.13
CA PRO A 107 -20.82 -0.38 5.85
C PRO A 107 -21.53 -1.70 5.52
N MET A 108 -22.07 -1.80 4.32
CA MET A 108 -22.70 -3.02 3.82
C MET A 108 -21.65 -3.99 3.28
N THR A 109 -21.83 -5.27 3.57
CA THR A 109 -20.94 -6.33 3.09
C THR A 109 -21.55 -7.00 1.86
N THR A 110 -20.72 -7.24 0.85
CA THR A 110 -21.11 -8.02 -0.32
C THR A 110 -21.22 -9.50 0.02
N ARG A 111 -22.38 -10.10 -0.29
CA ARG A 111 -22.57 -11.55 -0.24
C ARG A 111 -22.67 -12.10 -1.66
N TYR A 112 -21.66 -12.87 -2.04
CA TYR A 112 -21.66 -13.62 -3.30
C TYR A 112 -22.44 -14.92 -3.14
N HIS A 113 -23.29 -15.22 -4.12
CA HIS A 113 -24.10 -16.45 -4.17
C HIS A 113 -23.49 -17.43 -5.17
N ARG A 114 -23.49 -18.73 -4.84
CA ARG A 114 -23.10 -19.76 -5.81
C ARG A 114 -24.17 -19.88 -6.90
N GLY A 115 -23.75 -20.10 -8.15
CA GLY A 115 -24.67 -20.33 -9.28
C GLY A 115 -25.06 -19.10 -10.10
N GLY A 116 -24.20 -18.07 -10.19
CA GLY A 116 -24.37 -16.96 -11.13
C GLY A 116 -25.45 -15.92 -10.78
N ARG A 117 -26.02 -15.99 -9.57
CA ARG A 117 -26.96 -14.98 -9.07
C ARG A 117 -26.23 -13.67 -8.76
N ALA A 118 -26.90 -12.55 -8.99
CA ALA A 118 -26.38 -11.23 -8.64
C ALA A 118 -26.02 -11.16 -7.14
N PRO A 119 -24.91 -10.50 -6.77
CA PRO A 119 -24.50 -10.35 -5.38
C PRO A 119 -25.53 -9.51 -4.61
N SER A 120 -25.74 -9.85 -3.34
CA SER A 120 -26.60 -9.08 -2.44
C SER A 120 -25.79 -8.31 -1.40
N TRP A 121 -26.39 -7.32 -0.78
CA TRP A 121 -25.77 -6.44 0.21
C TRP A 121 -26.44 -6.67 1.56
N VAL A 122 -25.62 -6.91 2.59
CA VAL A 122 -26.08 -7.17 3.97
C VAL A 122 -25.43 -6.19 4.92
#